data_AF-A0A9C9U395-F1
#
_entry.id   AF-A0A9C9U395-F1
#
_cell.length_a   1.000
_cell.length_b   1.000
_cell.length_c   1.000
_cell.angle_alpha   90.00
_cell.angle_beta   90.00
_cell.angle_gamma   90.00
#
_symmetry.space_group_name_H-M   'P 1'
#
loop_
_entity.id
_entity.type
_entity.pdbx_description
1 polymer ?
#
loop_
_entity_poly.entity_id
_entity_poly.type
_entity_poly.pdbx_seq_one_letter_code
_entity_poly.pdbx_strand_id
1 'polypeptide(L)' 'VIWAMTTRMDPVRDTSLIENTPIDYLDFASPVSGLGGKIGFDATNKWQGETQRQWGKPIRMNTAVKNKIDRIWDELGL' A
#
# COMPACT_ATOMS: atom_id res chain seq x y z
N VAL A 1 -4.28 -0.41 -3.39
CA VAL A 1 -3.30 -0.92 -2.39
C VAL A 1 -2.40 -1.98 -3.00
N ILE A 2 -2.93 -3.10 -3.53
CA ILE A 2 -2.14 -4.21 -4.10
C ILE A 2 -1.06 -3.74 -5.10
N TRP A 3 -1.41 -2.87 -6.06
CA TRP A 3 -0.44 -2.31 -7.00
C TRP A 3 0.76 -1.65 -6.33
N ALA A 4 0.55 -0.91 -5.22
CA ALA A 4 1.66 -0.30 -4.50
C ALA A 4 2.53 -1.38 -3.84
N MET A 5 1.92 -2.38 -3.20
CA MET A 5 2.65 -3.50 -2.58
C MET A 5 3.49 -4.27 -3.61
N THR A 6 2.97 -4.51 -4.82
CA THR A 6 3.66 -5.32 -5.84
C THR A 6 4.66 -4.52 -6.69
N THR A 7 4.64 -3.19 -6.66
CA THR A 7 5.55 -2.36 -7.49
C THR A 7 6.55 -1.54 -6.70
N ARG A 8 6.35 -1.37 -5.39
CA ARG A 8 7.13 -0.45 -4.56
C ARG A 8 7.81 -1.11 -3.37
N MET A 9 7.72 -2.43 -3.27
CA MET A 9 8.16 -3.18 -2.12
C MET A 9 9.07 -4.33 -2.55
N ASP A 10 10.19 -4.50 -1.84
CA ASP A 10 10.92 -5.74 -1.78
C ASP A 10 10.46 -6.52 -0.54
N PRO A 11 9.97 -7.77 -0.66
CA PRO A 11 9.35 -8.47 0.47
C PRO A 11 10.27 -8.67 1.67
N VAL A 12 11.57 -8.83 1.47
CA VAL A 12 12.52 -9.09 2.56
C VAL A 12 12.94 -7.79 3.23
N ARG A 13 13.24 -6.76 2.45
CA ARG A 13 13.70 -5.46 2.97
C ARG A 13 12.59 -4.65 3.65
N ASP A 14 11.38 -4.69 3.09
CA ASP A 14 10.32 -3.72 3.41
C ASP A 14 9.18 -4.29 4.27
N THR A 15 9.38 -5.48 4.84
CA THR A 15 8.44 -6.12 5.77
C THR A 15 8.99 -6.03 7.18
N SER A 16 8.21 -5.50 8.11
CA SER A 16 8.51 -5.50 9.54
C SER A 16 7.59 -6.47 10.27
N LEU A 17 8.18 -7.36 11.06
CA LEU A 17 7.47 -8.32 11.90
C LEU A 17 7.73 -7.99 13.37
N ILE A 18 6.66 -7.93 14.16
CA ILE A 18 6.75 -7.75 15.61
C ILE A 18 5.89 -8.83 16.27
N GLU A 19 6.51 -9.61 17.15
CA GLU A 19 5.85 -10.67 17.89
C GLU A 19 5.33 -10.18 19.25
N ASN A 20 4.50 -11.00 19.91
CA ASN A 20 4.03 -10.79 21.28
C ASN A 20 3.38 -9.41 21.50
N THR A 21 2.51 -9.01 20.58
CA THR A 21 1.79 -7.74 20.65
C THR A 21 0.32 -7.97 21.05
N PRO A 22 -0.35 -7.00 21.69
CA PRO A 22 -1.77 -7.11 22.00
C PRO A 22 -2.62 -7.28 20.74
N ILE A 23 -3.49 -8.28 20.72
CA ILE A 23 -4.45 -8.60 19.64
C ILE A 23 -5.84 -8.74 20.26
N ASP A 24 -6.89 -8.68 19.44
CA ASP A 24 -8.27 -8.92 19.88
C ASP A 24 -8.38 -10.34 20.47
N TYR A 25 -9.05 -10.48 21.62
CA TYR A 25 -9.37 -11.77 22.23
C TYR A 25 -10.21 -12.66 21.31
N LEU A 26 -11.02 -12.04 20.42
CA LEU A 26 -11.86 -12.74 19.44
C LEU A 26 -11.10 -13.26 18.21
N ASP A 27 -9.83 -12.88 18.03
CA ASP A 27 -9.01 -13.34 16.91
C ASP A 27 -8.47 -14.75 17.15
N PHE A 28 -9.21 -15.75 16.64
CA PHE A 28 -8.85 -17.16 16.73
C PHE A 28 -7.60 -17.54 15.91
N ALA A 29 -7.13 -16.67 15.02
CA ALA A 29 -5.90 -16.90 14.26
C ALA A 29 -4.65 -16.53 15.08
N SER A 30 -4.81 -15.81 16.20
CA SER A 30 -3.73 -15.55 17.14
C SER A 30 -3.27 -16.84 17.84
N PRO A 31 -1.96 -17.00 18.10
CA PRO A 31 -1.44 -18.21 18.75
C PRO A 31 -1.90 -18.35 20.21
N VAL A 32 -2.15 -17.22 20.87
CA VAL A 32 -2.64 -17.13 22.25
C VAL A 32 -3.69 -16.03 22.29
N SER A 33 -4.80 -16.28 22.97
CA SER A 33 -5.87 -15.28 23.03
C SER A 33 -5.39 -13.97 23.64
N GLY A 34 -5.63 -12.86 22.93
CA GLY A 34 -5.15 -11.53 23.30
C GLY A 34 -3.69 -11.22 22.93
N LEU A 35 -2.94 -12.17 22.36
CA LEU A 35 -1.51 -12.03 22.08
C LEU A 35 -1.11 -12.65 20.73
N GLY A 36 -0.52 -11.85 19.85
CA GLY A 36 -0.09 -12.33 18.54
C GLY A 36 0.92 -11.43 17.84
N GLY A 37 1.19 -11.74 16.58
CA GLY A 37 2.11 -10.96 15.74
C GLY A 37 1.42 -9.79 15.04
N LYS A 38 2.19 -8.77 14.71
CA LYS A 38 1.82 -7.72 13.74
C LYS A 38 2.81 -7.71 12.60
N ILE A 39 2.31 -7.37 11.42
CA ILE A 39 3.07 -7.22 10.20
C ILE A 39 2.86 -5.81 9.63
N GLY A 40 3.96 -5.12 9.34
CA GLY A 40 3.98 -3.86 8.64
C GLY A 40 4.57 -4.03 7.25
N PHE A 41 3.90 -3.51 6.24
CA PHE A 41 4.36 -3.51 4.84
C PHE A 41 4.65 -2.08 4.40
N ASP A 42 5.91 -1.75 4.16
CA ASP A 42 6.27 -0.45 3.60
C ASP A 42 6.15 -0.45 2.07
N ALA A 43 4.98 -0.10 1.57
CA ALA A 43 4.71 0.07 0.13
C ALA A 43 4.87 1.53 -0.37
N THR A 44 5.64 2.36 0.34
CA THR A 44 5.93 3.74 -0.09
C THR A 44 6.99 3.77 -1.21
N ASN A 45 7.16 4.93 -1.87
CA ASN A 45 8.27 5.08 -2.82
C ASN A 45 9.59 5.15 -2.07
N LYS A 46 10.58 4.39 -2.50
CA LYS A 46 11.87 4.30 -1.81
C LYS A 46 12.78 5.46 -2.19
N TRP A 47 13.34 6.12 -1.20
CA TRP A 47 14.23 7.26 -1.33
C TRP A 47 15.69 6.82 -1.51
N GLN A 48 16.55 7.78 -1.82
CA GLN A 48 17.98 7.56 -1.79
C GLN A 48 18.41 7.14 -0.38
N GLY A 49 19.20 6.07 -0.29
CA GLY A 49 19.59 5.44 0.98
C GLY A 49 18.79 4.16 1.28
N GLU A 50 17.51 4.12 0.92
CA GLU A 50 16.67 2.91 1.00
C GLU A 50 16.86 2.01 -0.23
N THR A 51 17.25 2.60 -1.36
CA THR A 51 17.64 1.90 -2.57
C THR A 51 18.75 2.63 -3.31
N GLN A 52 19.56 1.87 -4.07
CA GLN A 52 20.56 2.39 -5.01
C GLN A 52 20.00 2.48 -6.45
N ARG A 53 18.76 2.06 -6.67
CA ARG A 53 18.12 2.00 -7.99
C ARG A 53 17.41 3.31 -8.31
N GLN A 54 17.36 3.66 -9.59
CA GLN A 54 16.46 4.72 -10.04
C GLN A 54 15.00 4.30 -9.80
N TRP A 55 14.23 5.18 -9.16
CA TRP A 55 12.83 4.91 -8.86
C TRP A 55 11.90 5.30 -10.01
N GLY A 56 10.86 4.50 -10.22
CA GLY A 56 9.85 4.74 -11.25
C GLY A 56 9.02 6.00 -10.97
N LYS A 57 8.63 6.71 -12.04
CA LYS A 57 7.71 7.85 -11.95
C LYS A 57 6.28 7.36 -12.22
N PRO A 58 5.34 7.51 -11.28
CA PRO A 58 3.97 7.08 -11.49
C PRO A 58 3.29 7.97 -12.54
N ILE A 59 2.43 7.35 -13.35
CA ILE A 59 1.57 8.06 -14.28
C ILE A 59 0.59 8.93 -13.47
N ARG A 60 0.38 10.17 -13.92
CA ARG A 60 -0.64 11.06 -13.39
C ARG A 60 -1.57 11.51 -14.52
N MET A 61 -2.87 11.52 -14.24
CA MET A 61 -3.85 12.06 -15.18
C MET A 61 -3.65 13.55 -15.36
N ASN A 62 -3.88 14.04 -16.58
CA ASN A 62 -3.94 15.47 -16.84
C ASN A 62 -5.22 16.04 -16.20
N THR A 63 -5.06 17.04 -15.32
CA THR A 63 -6.18 17.64 -14.57
C THR A 63 -7.22 18.29 -15.47
N ALA A 64 -6.81 18.97 -16.55
CA ALA A 64 -7.74 19.62 -17.46
C ALA A 64 -8.60 18.60 -18.23
N VAL A 65 -8.00 17.49 -18.64
CA VAL A 65 -8.72 16.37 -19.29
C VAL A 65 -9.68 15.72 -18.29
N LYS A 66 -9.21 15.37 -17.09
CA LYS A 66 -10.05 14.80 -16.05
C LYS A 66 -11.27 15.67 -15.76
N ASN A 67 -11.06 16.97 -15.51
CA ASN A 67 -12.14 17.91 -15.22
C ASN A 67 -13.10 18.13 -16.40
N LYS A 68 -12.63 17.96 -17.64
CA LYS A 68 -13.51 17.99 -18.81
C LYS A 68 -14.41 16.76 -18.82
N ILE A 69 -13.85 15.57 -18.62
CA ILE A 69 -14.59 14.31 -18.64
C ILE A 69 -15.57 14.24 -17.46
N ASP A 70 -15.15 14.63 -16.25
CA ASP A 70 -16.01 14.66 -15.07
C ASP A 70 -17.27 15.52 -15.28
N ARG A 71 -17.18 16.61 -16.07
CA ARG A 71 -18.33 17.48 -16.37
C ARG A 71 -19.34 16.87 -17.34
N ILE A 72 -18.89 16.02 -18.26
CA ILE A 72 -19.75 15.43 -19.28
C ILE A 72 -20.12 13.97 -18.96
N TRP A 73 -19.66 13.42 -17.84
CA TRP A 73 -19.77 11.99 -17.54
C TRP A 73 -21.21 11.48 -17.61
N ASP A 74 -22.15 12.22 -17.00
CA ASP A 74 -23.58 11.87 -17.00
C ASP A 74 -24.22 11.96 -18.39
N GLU A 75 -23.71 12.84 -19.26
CA GLU A 75 -24.20 13.00 -20.65
C GLU A 75 -23.77 11.84 -21.56
N LEU A 76 -22.70 11.10 -21.19
CA LEU A 76 -22.18 9.99 -21.99
C LEU A 76 -23.06 8.74 -21.91
N GLY A 77 -23.95 8.65 -20.92
CA GLY A 77 -24.88 7.51 -20.75
C GLY A 77 -24.18 6.18 -20.48
N LEU A 78 -23.04 6.20 -19.77
CA LEU A 78 -22.21 5.05 -19.40
C LEU A 78 -22.19 4.81 -17.88
#